data_AF-A0A3B9HEJ3-F1
#
_entry.id   AF-A0A3B9HEJ3-F1
#
_cell.length_a   1.000
_cell.length_b   1.000
_cell.length_c   1.000
_cell.angle_alpha   90.00
_cell.angle_beta   90.00
_cell.angle_gamma   90.00
#
_symmetry.space_group_name_H-M   'P 1'
#
loop_
_entity.id
_entity.type
_entity.pdbx_description
1 polymer ?
#
loop_
_entity_poly.entity_id
_entity_poly.type
_entity_poly.pdbx_seq_one_letter_code
_entity_poly.pdbx_strand_id
1 'polypeptide(L)' 'MLPEVNLNPVTREDVDRIAGWLSDTEVSSRWFGHYACGDPVHRGYEPSIMLESSDSMWEQVFLLDQNRLIFSIYS' A
#
# COMPACT_ATOMS: atom_id res chain seq x y z
N MET A 1 16.84 -19.73 -12.60
CA MET A 1 17.23 -19.18 -11.28
C MET A 1 16.05 -18.38 -10.77
N LEU A 2 15.65 -18.55 -9.51
CA LEU A 2 14.61 -17.70 -8.93
C LEU A 2 15.20 -16.32 -8.63
N PRO A 3 14.45 -15.23 -8.81
CA PRO A 3 14.92 -13.90 -8.45
C PRO A 3 15.17 -13.83 -6.94
N GLU A 4 16.24 -13.13 -6.55
CA GLU A 4 16.48 -12.77 -5.16
C GLU A 4 15.51 -11.65 -4.79
N VAL A 5 14.64 -11.92 -3.81
CA VAL A 5 13.61 -10.96 -3.36
C VAL A 5 13.97 -10.50 -1.96
N ASN A 6 14.15 -9.19 -1.81
CA ASN A 6 14.35 -8.55 -0.52
C ASN A 6 13.02 -7.96 -0.04
N LEU A 7 12.74 -8.13 1.26
CA LEU A 7 11.59 -7.50 1.92
C LEU A 7 12.08 -6.26 2.65
N ASN A 8 11.79 -5.09 2.09
CA ASN A 8 12.26 -3.80 2.56
C ASN A 8 11.17 -3.05 3.35
N PRO A 9 11.55 -2.11 4.24
CA PRO A 9 10.60 -1.17 4.82
C PRO A 9 9.83 -0.41 3.73
N VAL A 10 8.55 -0.18 3.96
CA VAL A 10 7.70 0.61 3.05
C VAL A 10 8.16 2.06 3.05
N THR A 11 8.21 2.67 1.87
CA THR A 11 8.53 4.10 1.66
C THR A 11 7.30 4.92 1.29
N ARG A 12 7.38 6.25 1.39
CA ARG A 12 6.28 7.14 0.97
C ARG A 12 6.03 7.02 -0.53
N GLU A 13 7.08 6.81 -1.31
CA GLU A 13 7.05 6.59 -2.75
C GLU A 13 6.29 5.28 -3.10
N ASP A 14 6.43 4.23 -2.29
CA ASP A 14 5.65 3.01 -2.49
C ASP A 14 4.15 3.28 -2.31
N VAL A 15 3.79 4.03 -1.27
CA VAL A 15 2.39 4.42 -0.99
C VAL A 15 1.85 5.34 -2.09
N ASP A 16 2.65 6.28 -2.60
CA ASP A 16 2.27 7.19 -3.69
C ASP A 16 1.93 6.43 -4.97
N ARG A 17 2.73 5.42 -5.34
CA ARG A 17 2.43 4.56 -6.49
C ARG A 17 1.10 3.82 -6.32
N ILE A 18 0.82 3.28 -5.13
CA ILE A 18 -0.45 2.60 -4.86
C ILE A 18 -1.62 3.56 -4.90
N ALA A 19 -1.46 4.79 -4.40
CA ALA A 19 -2.46 5.86 -4.52
C ALA A 19 -2.75 6.17 -5.99
N GLY A 20 -1.70 6.31 -6.81
CA GLY A 20 -1.82 6.49 -8.26
C GLY A 20 -2.60 5.34 -8.92
N TRP A 21 -2.29 4.09 -8.59
CA TRP A 21 -2.98 2.91 -9.15
C TRP A 21 -4.45 2.81 -8.74
N LEU A 22 -4.79 3.23 -7.51
CA LEU A 22 -6.19 3.30 -7.08
C LEU A 22 -6.98 4.38 -7.84
N SER A 23 -6.33 5.50 -8.16
CA SER A 23 -6.97 6.61 -8.87
C SER A 23 -7.15 6.36 -10.37
N ASP A 24 -6.32 5.49 -10.97
CA ASP A 24 -6.43 5.09 -12.36
C ASP A 24 -7.55 4.04 -12.52
N THR A 25 -8.63 4.39 -13.23
CA THR A 25 -9.78 3.49 -13.42
C THR A 25 -9.43 2.22 -14.21
N GLU A 26 -8.52 2.29 -15.17
CA GLU A 26 -8.10 1.13 -15.95
C GLU A 26 -7.30 0.14 -15.08
N VAL A 27 -6.41 0.66 -14.24
CA VAL A 27 -5.61 -0.15 -13.31
C VAL A 27 -6.50 -0.68 -12.17
N SER A 28 -7.25 0.20 -11.52
CA SER A 28 -8.03 -0.14 -10.34
C SER A 28 -9.09 -1.20 -10.63
N SER A 29 -9.76 -1.12 -11.78
CA SER A 29 -10.79 -2.10 -12.18
C SER A 29 -10.27 -3.51 -12.46
N ARG A 30 -8.95 -3.67 -12.70
CA ARG A 30 -8.31 -4.96 -12.99
C ARG A 30 -7.61 -5.56 -11.77
N TRP A 31 -7.07 -4.71 -10.91
CA TRP A 31 -6.15 -5.14 -9.84
C TRP A 31 -6.74 -5.00 -8.43
N PHE A 32 -7.77 -4.18 -8.26
CA PHE A 32 -8.38 -3.94 -6.95
C PHE A 32 -9.80 -4.48 -6.93
N GLY A 33 -10.18 -5.06 -5.80
CA GLY A 33 -11.54 -5.53 -5.59
C GLY A 33 -12.50 -4.36 -5.40
N HIS A 34 -13.60 -4.35 -6.15
CA HIS A 34 -14.78 -3.56 -5.79
C HIS A 34 -15.53 -4.34 -4.71
N TYR A 35 -15.32 -3.97 -3.44
CA TYR A 35 -16.13 -4.52 -2.36
C TYR A 35 -17.51 -3.85 -2.37
N ALA A 36 -18.43 -4.27 -1.51
CA ALA A 36 -19.82 -3.81 -1.50
C ALA A 36 -20.01 -2.26 -1.43
N CYS A 37 -18.94 -1.51 -1.13
CA CYS A 37 -18.84 -0.06 -1.13
C CYS A 37 -18.72 0.60 -2.52
N GLY A 38 -18.50 -0.15 -3.60
CA GLY A 38 -18.47 0.37 -4.97
C GLY A 38 -17.13 0.92 -5.42
N ASP A 39 -16.32 1.49 -4.52
CA ASP A 39 -15.00 2.03 -4.86
C ASP A 39 -13.86 0.99 -4.71
N PRO A 40 -12.80 1.06 -5.54
CA PRO A 40 -11.62 0.22 -5.37
C PRO A 40 -10.88 0.58 -4.08
N VAL A 41 -10.47 -0.43 -3.30
CA VAL A 41 -9.79 -0.20 -2.02
C VAL A 41 -8.53 -1.03 -1.87
N HIS A 42 -7.53 -0.45 -1.21
CA HIS A 42 -6.37 -1.18 -0.72
C HIS A 42 -6.65 -1.67 0.71
N ARG A 43 -6.72 -3.00 0.90
CA ARG A 43 -7.14 -3.58 2.21
C ARG A 43 -6.13 -3.43 3.34
N GLY A 44 -4.87 -3.13 3.03
CA GLY A 44 -3.83 -2.98 4.05
C GLY A 44 -3.95 -1.66 4.81
N TYR A 45 -4.12 -0.57 4.07
CA TYR A 45 -4.13 0.81 4.54
C TYR A 45 -4.75 1.70 3.45
N GLU A 46 -5.19 2.90 3.81
CA GLU A 46 -5.71 3.89 2.88
C GLU A 46 -4.58 4.80 2.37
N PRO A 47 -4.17 4.71 1.08
CA PRO A 47 -2.95 5.37 0.61
C PRO A 47 -2.99 6.89 0.69
N SER A 48 -4.13 7.51 0.38
CA SER A 48 -4.33 8.97 0.46
C SER A 48 -4.11 9.50 1.89
N ILE A 49 -4.60 8.78 2.90
CA ILE A 49 -4.37 9.12 4.31
C ILE A 49 -2.91 8.90 4.69
N MET A 50 -2.31 7.79 4.26
CA MET A 50 -0.92 7.45 4.59
C MET A 50 0.11 8.33 3.89
N LEU A 51 -0.23 9.04 2.80
CA LEU A 51 0.67 10.03 2.22
C LEU A 51 0.81 11.26 3.11
N GLU A 52 -0.29 11.68 3.74
CA GLU A 52 -0.34 12.87 4.60
C GLU A 52 -0.12 12.55 6.10
N SER A 53 0.10 11.28 6.44
CA SER A 53 0.19 10.85 7.83
C SER A 53 1.47 11.35 8.51
N SER A 54 1.40 11.59 9.81
CA SER A 54 2.60 11.79 10.64
C SER A 54 3.51 10.55 10.65
N ASP A 55 4.76 10.73 11.04
CA ASP A 55 5.72 9.63 11.20
C ASP A 55 5.25 8.63 12.27
N SER A 56 4.65 9.12 13.36
CA SER A 56 4.09 8.24 14.41
C SER A 56 2.98 7.33 13.89
N MET A 57 2.10 7.84 13.02
CA MET A 57 1.05 7.04 12.40
C MET A 57 1.64 6.08 11.36
N TRP A 58 2.65 6.53 10.62
CA TRP A 58 3.39 5.68 9.68
C TRP A 58 4.02 4.47 10.39
N GLU A 59 4.75 4.71 11.48
CA GLU A 59 5.34 3.66 12.30
C GLU A 59 4.28 2.72 12.86
N GLN A 60 3.16 3.25 13.34
CA GLN A 60 2.07 2.44 13.87
C GLN A 60 1.51 1.45 12.83
N VAL A 61 1.38 1.88 11.57
CA VAL A 61 0.80 1.08 10.48
C VAL A 61 1.82 0.11 9.86
N PHE A 62 3.05 0.56 9.61
CA PHE A 62 4.02 -0.21 8.82
C PHE A 62 5.11 -0.92 9.64
N LEU A 63 5.31 -0.54 10.91
CA LEU A 63 6.40 -1.08 11.74
C LEU A 63 5.90 -1.76 13.02
N LEU A 64 4.86 -1.23 13.66
CA LEU A 64 4.41 -1.70 14.97
C LEU A 64 3.23 -2.68 14.92
N ASP A 65 2.43 -2.69 13.86
CA ASP A 65 1.29 -3.61 13.70
C ASP A 65 1.76 -5.05 13.42
N GLN A 66 1.96 -5.83 14.49
CA GLN A 66 2.37 -7.23 14.40
C GLN A 66 1.30 -8.16 13.79
N ASN A 67 0.04 -7.72 13.68
CA ASN A 67 -1.02 -8.53 13.08
C ASN A 67 -1.04 -8.41 11.55
N ARG A 68 -0.35 -7.42 10.99
CA ARG A 68 -0.32 -7.16 9.55
C ARG A 68 1.01 -6.52 9.15
N LEU A 69 1.95 -7.37 8.78
CA LEU A 69 3.23 -6.95 8.25
C LEU A 69 3.09 -6.62 6.76
N ILE A 70 3.61 -5.45 6.36
CA ILE A 70 3.59 -4.98 4.97
C ILE A 70 5.02 -4.58 4.61
N PHE A 71 5.54 -5.12 3.50
CA PHE A 71 6.90 -4.89 3.04
C PHE A 71 6.90 -4.47 1.57
N SER A 72 7.89 -3.68 1.19
CA SER A 72 8.18 -3.37 -0.20
C SER A 72 9.11 -4.43 -0.79
N ILE A 73 8.88 -4.80 -2.05
CA ILE A 73 9.82 -5.59 -2.85
C ILE A 73 10.58 -4.73 -3.87
N TYR A 74 10.31 -3.43 -3.88
CA TYR A 74 11.05 -2.47 -4.70
C TYR A 74 12.38 -2.15 -4.04
N SER A 75 13.38 -1.88 -4.90
CA SER A 75 14.74 -1.48 -4.54
C SER A 75 15.06 -0.16 -5.22
#